data_AF-A0A381AJ85-F1
#
_entry.id   AF-A0A381AJ85-F1
#
_cell.length_a   1.000
_cell.length_b   1.000
_cell.length_c   1.000
_cell.angle_alpha   90.00
_cell.angle_beta   90.00
_cell.angle_gamma   90.00
#
_symmetry.space_group_name_H-M   'P 1'
#
loop_
_entity.id
_entity.type
_entity.pdbx_description
1 polymer ?
#
loop_
_entity_poly.entity_id
_entity_poly.type
_entity_poly.pdbx_seq_one_letter_code
_entity_poly.pdbx_strand_id
1 'polypeptide(L)' 'MREIGAIDHTTLDGLLADPATSFALKAVIEAWAERDGLDAEHDARLLHAALARDVDHRLGLAP' A
#
# COMPACT_ATOMS: atom_id res chain seq x y z
N MET A 1 -14.68 3.90 -29.75
CA MET A 1 -13.58 3.13 -29.14
C MET A 1 -13.26 3.82 -27.83
N ARG A 2 -13.66 3.29 -26.67
CA ARG A 2 -13.33 3.90 -25.39
C ARG A 2 -11.86 3.59 -25.14
N GLU A 3 -11.02 4.62 -25.15
CA GLU A 3 -9.67 4.52 -24.62
C GLU A 3 -9.79 4.05 -23.17
N ILE A 4 -9.33 2.84 -22.91
CA ILE A 4 -9.05 2.40 -21.54
C ILE A 4 -7.91 3.30 -21.12
N GLY A 5 -8.25 4.40 -20.42
CA GLY A 5 -7.29 5.38 -19.93
C GLY A 5 -6.13 4.63 -19.29
N ALA A 6 -4.91 5.03 -19.64
CA ALA A 6 -3.69 4.44 -19.14
C ALA A 6 -3.87 4.14 -17.65
N ILE A 7 -3.76 2.86 -17.29
CA ILE A 7 -3.70 2.47 -15.89
C ILE A 7 -2.48 3.20 -15.37
N ASP A 8 -2.71 4.28 -14.62
CA ASP A 8 -1.65 5.04 -14.00
C ASP A 8 -0.98 4.09 -13.02
N HIS A 9 0.16 3.52 -13.45
CA HIS A 9 0.96 2.67 -12.60
C HIS A 9 1.55 3.57 -11.54
N THR A 10 0.82 3.70 -10.44
CA THR A 10 1.28 4.40 -9.26
C THR A 10 2.65 3.84 -8.87
N THR A 11 3.69 4.63 -9.08
CA THR A 11 5.07 4.27 -8.73
C THR A 11 5.31 4.55 -7.25
N LEU A 12 6.32 3.90 -6.66
CA LEU A 12 6.73 4.21 -5.29
C LEU A 12 7.05 5.70 -5.13
N ASP A 13 7.72 6.30 -6.11
CA ASP A 13 8.03 7.73 -6.10
C ASP A 13 6.76 8.58 -6.14
N GLY A 14 5.73 8.16 -6.88
CA GLY A 14 4.42 8.83 -6.90
C GLY A 14 3.70 8.75 -5.56
N LEU A 15 3.73 7.59 -4.89
CA LEU A 15 3.17 7.42 -3.54
C LEU A 15 3.90 8.26 -2.50
N LEU A 16 5.23 8.38 -2.62
CA LEU A 16 6.04 9.19 -1.72
C LEU A 16 5.90 10.70 -1.99
N ALA A 17 5.52 11.08 -3.21
CA ALA A 17 5.24 12.48 -3.57
C ALA A 17 3.88 12.97 -3.05
N ASP A 18 2.93 12.07 -2.78
CA ASP A 18 1.65 12.42 -2.13
C ASP A 18 1.83 12.58 -0.61
N PRO A 19 1.58 13.77 -0.03
CA PRO A 19 1.71 14.00 1.41
C PRO A 19 0.77 13.12 2.25
N ALA A 20 -0.44 12.81 1.75
CA ALA A 20 -1.39 12.00 2.49
C ALA A 20 -0.87 10.57 2.66
N THR A 21 -0.37 9.98 1.56
CA THR A 21 0.21 8.64 1.55
C THR A 21 1.54 8.58 2.30
N SER A 22 2.48 9.48 2.00
CA SER A 22 3.82 9.46 2.60
C SER A 22 3.81 9.68 4.12
N PHE A 23 2.92 10.52 4.66
CA PHE A 23 2.80 10.70 6.10
C PHE A 23 2.19 9.47 6.79
N ALA A 24 1.19 8.84 6.17
CA ALA A 24 0.63 7.60 6.70
C ALA A 24 1.68 6.47 6.73
N LEU A 25 2.46 6.32 5.65
CA LEU A 25 3.52 5.33 5.58
C LEU A 25 4.63 5.60 6.61
N LYS A 26 5.02 6.87 6.76
CA LYS A 26 5.99 7.28 7.79
C LYS A 26 5.52 6.90 9.19
N ALA A 27 4.27 7.15 9.53
CA ALA A 27 3.72 6.81 10.84
C ALA A 27 3.78 5.29 11.11
N VAL A 28 3.52 4.45 10.09
CA VAL A 28 3.65 2.98 10.19
C VAL A 28 5.10 2.58 10.43
N ILE A 29 6.05 3.16 9.67
CA ILE A 29 7.48 2.87 9.82
C ILE A 29 7.98 3.29 11.21
N GLU A 30 7.59 4.47 11.70
CA GLU A 30 7.95 4.95 13.05
C GLU A 30 7.39 4.02 14.13
N ALA A 31 6.16 3.52 13.98
CA ALA A 31 5.58 2.56 14.91
C ALA A 31 6.32 1.20 14.90
N TRP A 32 6.95 0.84 13.79
CA TRP A 32 7.71 -0.42 13.66
C TRP A 32 9.19 -0.28 13.98
N ALA A 33 9.73 0.94 14.05
CA ALA A 33 11.14 1.21 14.31
C ALA A 33 11.63 0.65 15.66
N GLU A 34 10.72 0.47 16.62
CA GLU A 34 11.03 -0.09 17.95
C GLU A 34 10.81 -1.61 18.02
N ARG A 35 10.31 -2.25 16.96
CA ARG A 35 10.05 -3.70 16.91
C ARG A 35 11.27 -4.46 16.43
N ASP A 36 11.37 -5.75 16.78
CA ASP A 36 12.37 -6.60 16.16
C ASP A 36 12.09 -6.76 14.65
N GLY A 37 13.14 -7.04 13.88
CA GLY A 37 13.03 -7.07 12.42
C GLY A 37 12.13 -8.17 11.87
N LEU A 38 11.91 -9.26 12.63
CA LEU A 38 11.04 -10.37 12.21
C LEU A 38 9.57 -9.99 12.38
N ASP A 39 9.24 -9.33 13.48
CA ASP A 39 7.92 -8.76 13.73
C ASP A 39 7.55 -7.71 12.68
N ALA A 40 8.48 -6.80 12.35
CA ALA A 40 8.25 -5.78 11.32
C ALA A 40 8.04 -6.41 9.92
N GLU A 41 8.79 -7.46 9.57
CA GLU A 41 8.58 -8.18 8.32
C GLU A 41 7.22 -8.89 8.29
N HIS A 42 6.85 -9.55 9.38
CA HIS A 42 5.56 -10.23 9.49
C HIS A 42 4.40 -9.24 9.30
N ASP A 43 4.47 -8.09 9.99
CA ASP A 43 3.46 -7.05 9.91
C ASP A 43 3.40 -6.41 8.51
N ALA A 44 4.54 -6.24 7.83
CA ALA A 44 4.60 -5.78 6.44
C ALA A 44 3.83 -6.71 5.49
N ARG A 45 4.00 -8.03 5.67
CA ARG A 45 3.28 -9.04 4.86
C ARG A 45 1.78 -9.02 5.14
N LEU A 46 1.38 -8.87 6.40
CA LEU A 46 -0.03 -8.74 6.78
C LEU A 46 -0.67 -7.48 6.18
N LEU A 47 0.02 -6.33 6.26
CA LEU A 47 -0.44 -5.08 5.68
C LEU A 47 -0.59 -5.18 4.15
N HIS A 48 0.38 -5.78 3.46
CA HIS A 48 0.29 -6.03 2.03
C HIS A 48 -0.91 -6.90 1.68
N ALA A 49 -1.13 -8.02 2.39
CA ALA A 49 -2.25 -8.91 2.14
C ALA A 49 -3.62 -8.22 2.36
N ALA A 50 -3.72 -7.38 3.40
CA ALA A 50 -4.94 -6.62 3.67
C ALA A 50 -5.24 -5.58 2.57
N LEU A 51 -4.21 -4.83 2.14
CA LEU A 51 -4.35 -3.83 1.07
C LEU A 51 -4.68 -4.47 -0.27
N ALA A 52 -4.00 -5.57 -0.64
CA ALA A 52 -4.31 -6.30 -1.86
C ALA A 52 -5.76 -6.78 -1.87
N ARG A 53 -6.25 -7.31 -0.75
CA ARG A 53 -7.64 -7.72 -0.60
C ARG A 53 -8.63 -6.56 -0.71
N ASP A 54 -8.33 -5.40 -0.11
CA ASP A 54 -9.17 -4.20 -0.23
C ASP A 54 -9.27 -3.74 -1.69
N VAL A 55 -8.13 -3.72 -2.39
CA VAL A 55 -8.07 -3.38 -3.81
C VAL A 55 -8.88 -4.38 -4.65
N ASP A 56 -8.70 -5.68 -4.44
CA ASP A 56 -9.45 -6.71 -5.15
C ASP A 56 -10.97 -6.56 -4.91
N HIS A 57 -11.38 -6.26 -3.68
CA HIS A 57 -12.79 -6.03 -3.36
C HIS A 57 -13.34 -4.78 -4.06
N ARG A 58 -12.60 -3.67 -4.04
CA ARG A 58 -12.98 -2.41 -4.71
C ARG A 58 -13.04 -2.54 -6.23
N LEU A 59 -12.26 -3.46 -6.80
CA LEU A 59 -12.25 -3.77 -8.22
C LEU A 59 -13.25 -4.88 -8.61
N GLY A 60 -13.92 -5.51 -7.63
CA GLY A 60 -14.83 -6.63 -7.87
C GLY A 60 -14.13 -7.93 -8.31
N LEU A 61 -12.83 -8.07 -8.02
CA LEU A 61 -12.02 -9.24 -8.31
C LEU A 61 -12.07 -10.30 -7.19
N ALA A 62 -12.50 -9.90 -6.00
CA ALA A 62 -12.80 -10.78 -4.87
C ALA A 62 -14.29 -10.68 -4.48
N PRO A 63 -14.91 -11.79 -4.03
CA PRO A 63 -16.32 -11.82 -3.60
C PRO A 63 -16.61 -10.93 -2.38
#